data_AF-A0A166L541-F1
#
_entry.id   AF-A0A166L541-F1
#
_cell.length_a   1.000
_cell.length_b   1.000
_cell.length_c   1.000
_cell.angle_alpha   90.00
_cell.angle_beta   90.00
_cell.angle_gamma   90.00
#
_symmetry.space_group_name_H-M   'P 1'
#
loop_
_entity.id
_entity.type
_entity.pdbx_description
1 polymer ?
#
loop_
_entity_poly.entity_id
_entity_poly.type
_entity_poly.pdbx_seq_one_letter_code
_entity_poly.pdbx_strand_id
1 'polypeptide(L)' 'MKYNTNVKHTTLEAFVTTVNDLGIELIINEALREVRKRQLIELIDDALVNKDEAAFNQYMAEYKNLEAFLGE' A
#
# COMPACT_ATOMS: atom_id res chain seq x y z
N MET A 1 -50.22 7.17 3.59
CA MET A 1 -48.80 6.92 3.96
C MET A 1 -48.01 6.64 2.69
N LYS A 2 -47.19 7.61 2.23
CA LYS A 2 -46.26 7.40 1.12
C LYS A 2 -44.92 6.96 1.72
N TYR A 3 -44.56 5.70 1.54
CA TYR A 3 -43.26 5.21 1.96
C TYR A 3 -42.19 5.86 1.07
N ASN A 4 -41.35 6.69 1.69
CA ASN A 4 -40.20 7.34 1.08
C ASN A 4 -39.14 6.27 0.75
N THR A 5 -39.24 5.66 -0.42
CA THR A 5 -38.26 4.68 -0.94
C THR A 5 -37.02 5.34 -1.55
N ASN A 6 -36.99 6.67 -1.65
CA ASN A 6 -35.92 7.40 -2.32
C ASN A 6 -34.63 7.56 -1.48
N VAL A 7 -34.66 7.25 -0.18
CA VAL A 7 -33.50 7.45 0.72
C VAL A 7 -32.48 6.29 0.62
N LYS A 8 -32.91 5.10 0.18
CA LYS A 8 -32.08 3.89 0.16
C LYS A 8 -31.16 3.78 -1.06
N HIS A 9 -31.52 4.39 -2.20
CA HIS A 9 -30.71 4.30 -3.42
C HIS A 9 -29.48 5.22 -3.37
N THR A 10 -29.65 6.47 -2.91
CA THR A 10 -28.56 7.44 -2.77
C THR A 10 -27.48 7.00 -1.77
N THR A 11 -27.86 6.23 -0.74
CA THR A 11 -26.94 5.75 0.30
C THR A 11 -26.15 4.50 -0.13
N LEU A 12 -26.75 3.61 -0.92
CA LEU A 12 -26.07 2.41 -1.42
C LEU A 12 -25.06 2.75 -2.53
N GLU A 13 -25.41 3.65 -3.46
CA GLU A 13 -24.48 4.16 -4.48
C GLU A 13 -23.29 4.89 -3.84
N ALA A 14 -23.55 5.73 -2.84
CA ALA A 14 -22.48 6.39 -2.08
C ALA A 14 -21.57 5.37 -1.39
N PHE A 15 -22.14 4.33 -0.77
CA PHE A 15 -21.36 3.25 -0.14
C PHE A 15 -20.52 2.47 -1.16
N VAL A 16 -21.10 2.07 -2.29
CA VAL A 16 -20.39 1.34 -3.36
C VAL A 16 -19.26 2.18 -3.95
N THR A 17 -19.48 3.49 -4.13
CA THR A 17 -18.46 4.42 -4.63
C THR A 17 -17.31 4.56 -3.63
N THR A 18 -17.61 4.76 -2.34
CA THR A 18 -16.59 4.86 -1.29
C THR A 18 -15.77 3.56 -1.15
N VAL A 19 -16.41 2.38 -1.26
CA VAL A 19 -15.71 1.09 -1.22
C VAL A 19 -14.83 0.91 -2.46
N ASN A 20 -15.30 1.35 -3.63
CA ASN A 20 -14.52 1.29 -4.86
C ASN A 20 -13.30 2.22 -4.80
N ASP A 21 -13.46 3.44 -4.31
CA ASP A 21 -12.37 4.40 -4.15
C ASP A 21 -11.34 3.89 -3.14
N LEU A 22 -11.79 3.33 -1.99
CA LEU A 22 -10.92 2.68 -1.03
C LEU A 22 -10.19 1.46 -1.64
N GLY A 23 -10.89 0.66 -2.43
CA GLY A 23 -10.31 -0.49 -3.13
C GLY A 23 -9.21 -0.08 -4.11
N ILE A 24 -9.44 1.00 -4.88
CA ILE A 24 -8.46 1.57 -5.80
C ILE A 24 -7.25 2.11 -5.03
N GLU A 25 -7.46 2.83 -3.93
CA GLU A 25 -6.37 3.33 -3.08
C GLU A 25 -5.53 2.19 -2.49
N LEU A 26 -6.17 1.11 -2.02
CA LEU A 26 -5.48 -0.07 -1.50
C LEU A 26 -4.63 -0.75 -2.58
N ILE A 27 -5.18 -0.93 -3.79
CA ILE A 27 -4.46 -1.52 -4.93
C ILE A 27 -3.26 -0.65 -5.33
N ILE A 28 -3.43 0.68 -5.38
CA ILE A 28 -2.34 1.60 -5.73
C ILE A 28 -1.26 1.57 -4.65
N ASN A 29 -1.64 1.60 -3.37
CA ASN A 29 -0.68 1.53 -2.27
C ASN A 29 0.10 0.22 -2.28
N GLU A 30 -0.56 -0.90 -2.55
CA GLU A 30 0.09 -2.20 -2.69
C GLU A 30 1.05 -2.24 -3.88
N ALA A 31 0.64 -1.72 -5.04
CA ALA A 31 1.49 -1.65 -6.23
C ALA A 31 2.74 -0.76 -6.01
N LEU A 32 2.57 0.43 -5.42
CA LEU A 32 3.68 1.33 -5.09
C LEU A 32 4.66 0.68 -4.10
N ARG A 33 4.15 -0.05 -3.12
CA ARG A 33 4.95 -0.75 -2.12
C ARG A 33 5.75 -1.90 -2.73
N GLU A 34 5.14 -2.69 -3.61
CA GLU A 34 5.84 -3.78 -4.30
C GLU A 34 6.93 -3.27 -5.25
N VAL A 35 6.72 -2.11 -5.88
CA VAL A 35 7.78 -1.43 -6.64
C VAL A 35 8.91 -0.99 -5.71
N ARG A 36 8.57 -0.38 -4.56
CA ARG A 36 9.58 0.10 -3.60
C ARG A 36 10.40 -1.05 -3.00
N LYS A 37 9.79 -2.20 -2.71
CA LYS A 37 10.51 -3.40 -2.25
C LYS A 37 11.54 -3.88 -3.27
N ARG A 38 11.17 -3.95 -4.55
CA ARG A 38 12.11 -4.33 -5.62
C ARG A 38 13.30 -3.37 -5.70
N GLN A 39 13.04 -2.07 -5.65
CA GLN A 39 14.11 -1.06 -5.63
C GLN A 39 15.03 -1.23 -4.41
N LEU A 40 14.49 -1.52 -3.23
CA LEU A 40 15.29 -1.74 -2.03
C LEU A 40 16.16 -3.00 -2.14
N ILE A 41 15.66 -4.07 -2.75
CA ILE A 41 16.46 -5.28 -3.00
C ILE A 41 17.65 -4.95 -3.91
N GLU A 42 17.43 -4.22 -5.00
CA GLU A 42 18.50 -3.78 -5.90
C GLU A 42 19.54 -2.91 -5.17
N LEU A 43 19.08 -1.97 -4.33
CA LEU A 43 19.96 -1.10 -3.54
C LEU A 43 20.74 -1.87 -2.45
N ILE A 44 20.14 -2.90 -1.86
CA ILE A 44 20.79 -3.81 -0.90
C ILE A 44 21.89 -4.60 -1.60
N ASP A 45 21.60 -5.16 -2.78
CA ASP A 45 22.56 -5.91 -3.57
C ASP A 45 23.73 -5.02 -4.01
N ASP A 46 23.44 -3.79 -4.45
CA ASP A 46 24.47 -2.79 -4.78
C ASP A 46 25.32 -2.41 -3.56
N ALA A 47 24.70 -2.26 -2.38
CA ALA A 47 25.42 -1.98 -1.14
C ALA A 47 26.34 -3.16 -0.75
N LEU A 48 25.91 -4.41 -0.97
CA LEU A 48 26.73 -5.59 -0.75
C LEU A 48 27.92 -5.66 -1.71
N VAL A 49 27.71 -5.36 -3.00
CA VAL A 49 28.77 -5.31 -4.02
C VAL A 49 29.81 -4.24 -3.65
N ASN A 50 29.35 -3.08 -3.21
CA ASN A 50 30.21 -1.95 -2.83
C ASN A 50 30.79 -2.08 -1.41
N LYS A 51 30.41 -3.11 -0.64
CA LYS A 51 30.77 -3.31 0.78
C LYS A 51 30.42 -2.10 1.66
N ASP A 52 29.32 -1.43 1.34
CA ASP A 52 28.81 -0.31 2.13
C ASP A 52 27.84 -0.83 3.20
N GLU A 53 28.39 -1.07 4.39
CA GLU A 53 27.64 -1.58 5.53
C GLU A 53 26.61 -0.58 6.07
N ALA A 54 26.85 0.73 5.92
CA ALA A 54 25.93 1.75 6.37
C ALA A 54 24.69 1.78 5.46
N ALA A 55 24.91 1.80 4.13
CA ALA A 55 23.84 1.74 3.14
C ALA A 55 23.03 0.43 3.25
N PHE A 56 23.72 -0.71 3.40
CA PHE A 56 23.07 -2.00 3.61
C PHE A 56 22.13 -1.99 4.82
N ASN A 57 22.63 -1.55 5.99
CA ASN A 57 21.83 -1.52 7.21
C ASN A 57 20.62 -0.56 7.08
N GLN A 58 20.81 0.57 6.39
CA GLN A 58 19.74 1.53 6.15
C GLN A 58 18.64 0.94 5.26
N TYR A 59 18.99 0.38 4.10
CA TYR A 59 18.01 -0.19 3.18
C TYR A 59 17.34 -1.44 3.75
N MET A 60 18.07 -2.24 4.53
CA MET A 60 17.51 -3.41 5.20
C MET A 60 16.51 -3.01 6.30
N ALA A 61 16.76 -1.92 7.02
CA ALA A 61 15.80 -1.39 7.98
C ALA A 61 14.53 -0.86 7.29
N GLU A 62 14.66 -0.15 6.17
CA GLU A 62 13.53 0.34 5.38
C GLU A 62 12.68 -0.83 4.84
N TYR A 63 13.34 -1.87 4.31
CA TYR A 63 12.66 -3.08 3.83
C TYR A 63 11.87 -3.78 4.95
N LYS A 64 12.46 -3.94 6.15
CA LYS A 64 11.77 -4.55 7.31
C LYS A 64 10.55 -3.73 7.76
N ASN A 65 10.66 -2.41 7.79
CA ASN A 65 9.51 -1.55 8.10
C ASN A 65 8.41 -1.69 7.05
N LEU A 66 8.79 -1.79 5.77
CA LEU A 66 7.88 -2.07 4.67
C LEU A 66 7.33 -3.50 4.67
N GLU A 67 7.82 -4.44 5.47
CA GLU A 67 7.16 -5.74 5.68
C GLU A 67 6.29 -5.74 6.94
N ALA A 68 6.73 -5.09 8.02
CA ALA A 68 6.00 -5.03 9.28
C ALA A 68 4.58 -4.44 9.14
N PHE A 69 4.37 -3.50 8.23
CA PHE A 69 3.04 -2.94 7.93
C PHE A 69 2.07 -3.98 7.26
N LEU A 70 2.48 -5.23 6.99
CA LEU A 70 1.57 -6.34 6.60
C LEU A 70 1.16 -7.25 7.77
N GLY A 71 1.81 -7.12 8.94
CA GLY A 71 1.64 -8.04 10.06
C GLY A 71 0.58 -7.64 11.09
N GLU A 72 0.01 -6.44 10.99
CA GLU A 72 -1.12 -5.93 11.79
C GLU A 72 -2.41 -5.92 10.95
#